data_AF-A0A2C6WLV4-F1
#
_entry.id   AF-A0A2C6WLV4-F1
#
_cell.length_a   1.000
_cell.length_b   1.000
_cell.length_c   1.000
_cell.angle_alpha   90.00
_cell.angle_beta   90.00
_cell.angle_gamma   90.00
#
_symmetry.space_group_name_H-M   'P 1'
#
loop_
_entity.id
_entity.type
_entity.pdbx_description
1 polymer ?
#
loop_
_entity_poly.entity_id
_entity_poly.type
_entity_poly.pdbx_seq_one_letter_code
_entity_poly.pdbx_strand_id
1 'polypeptide(L)' 'MENKGKGLKVWAWVFIVLTVIMPLFAIGSIICSIKYKKYDAAKGSKLLNIAIIVAIIIFVFNIMTFLGLR' A
#
# COMPACT_ATOMS: atom_id res chain seq x y z
N MET A 1 -17.61 17.79 -22.94
CA MET A 1 -17.89 16.66 -22.00
C MET A 1 -17.07 15.41 -22.32
N GLU A 2 -16.76 15.11 -23.59
CA GLU A 2 -16.07 13.88 -24.04
C GLU A 2 -14.67 13.66 -23.43
N ASN A 3 -13.86 14.71 -23.27
CA ASN A 3 -12.51 14.60 -22.69
C ASN A 3 -12.50 14.38 -21.16
N LYS A 4 -13.55 14.80 -20.43
CA LYS A 4 -13.62 14.58 -18.98
C LYS A 4 -13.92 13.11 -18.63
N GLY A 5 -14.73 12.43 -19.45
CA GLY A 5 -15.01 11.00 -19.29
C GLY A 5 -13.80 10.10 -19.52
N LYS A 6 -12.97 10.42 -20.53
CA LYS A 6 -11.71 9.70 -20.78
C LYS A 6 -10.71 9.87 -19.63
N GLY A 7 -10.54 11.10 -19.13
CA GLY A 7 -9.67 11.37 -17.99
C GLY A 7 -10.09 10.61 -16.73
N LEU A 8 -11.39 10.64 -16.39
CA LEU A 8 -11.92 9.92 -15.22
C LEU A 8 -11.70 8.40 -15.33
N LYS A 9 -11.89 7.82 -16.52
CA LYS A 9 -11.67 6.39 -16.76
C LYS A 9 -10.19 5.99 -16.58
N VAL A 10 -9.27 6.81 -17.08
CA VAL A 10 -7.82 6.57 -16.90
C VAL A 10 -7.43 6.65 -15.43
N TRP A 11 -7.90 7.68 -14.72
CA TRP A 11 -7.63 7.83 -13.29
C TRP A 11 -8.22 6.69 -12.46
N ALA A 12 -9.46 6.27 -12.74
CA ALA A 12 -10.07 5.13 -12.08
C ALA A 12 -9.26 3.85 -12.29
N TRP A 13 -8.76 3.62 -13.51
CA TRP A 13 -7.89 2.48 -13.81
C TRP A 13 -6.57 2.53 -13.04
N VAL A 14 -5.92 3.70 -13.01
CA VAL A 14 -4.69 3.91 -12.23
C VAL A 14 -4.94 3.62 -10.75
N PHE A 15 -6.06 4.09 -10.19
CA PHE A 15 -6.43 3.79 -8.79
C PHE A 15 -6.64 2.30 -8.55
N ILE A 16 -7.35 1.60 -9.43
CA ILE A 16 -7.57 0.15 -9.32
C ILE A 16 -6.23 -0.59 -9.30
N VAL A 17 -5.34 -0.27 -10.25
CA VAL A 17 -4.02 -0.88 -10.33
C VAL A 17 -3.19 -0.58 -9.07
N LEU A 18 -3.21 0.66 -8.57
CA LEU A 18 -2.51 1.04 -7.35
C LEU A 18 -3.01 0.26 -6.13
N THR A 19 -4.33 0.09 -6.01
CA THR A 19 -4.97 -0.65 -4.92
C THR A 19 -4.55 -2.12 -4.89
N VAL A 20 -4.25 -2.73 -6.04
CA VAL A 20 -3.76 -4.12 -6.12
C VAL A 20 -2.26 -4.22 -5.85
N ILE A 21 -1.47 -3.25 -6.32
CA ILE A 21 -0.01 -3.25 -6.15
C ILE A 21 0.40 -2.92 -4.71
N MET A 22 -0.32 -2.02 -4.02
CA MET A 22 0.02 -1.61 -2.66
C MET A 22 0.08 -2.75 -1.63
N PRO A 23 -0.88 -3.70 -1.58
CA PRO A 23 -0.80 -4.89 -0.73
C PRO A 23 0.43 -5.75 -1.03
N LEU A 24 0.77 -5.94 -2.32
CA LEU A 24 1.95 -6.69 -2.74
C LEU A 24 3.24 -6.00 -2.26
N PHE A 25 3.29 -4.68 -2.36
CA PHE A 25 4.41 -3.87 -1.87
C PHE A 25 4.58 -3.94 -0.34
N ALA A 26 3.47 -3.94 0.40
CA ALA A 26 3.47 -4.08 1.85
C ALA A 26 4.07 -5.44 2.26
N ILE A 27 3.61 -6.53 1.65
CA ILE A 27 4.12 -7.89 1.90
C ILE A 27 5.61 -7.97 1.56
N GLY A 28 6.00 -7.48 0.38
CA GLY A 28 7.41 -7.46 -0.05
C GLY A 28 8.31 -6.67 0.92
N SER A 29 7.83 -5.53 1.43
CA SER A 29 8.56 -4.69 2.39
C SER A 29 8.76 -5.38 3.74
N ILE A 30 7.75 -6.12 4.22
CA ILE A 30 7.84 -6.92 5.45
C ILE A 30 8.87 -8.04 5.28
N ILE A 31 8.80 -8.81 4.18
CA ILE A 31 9.74 -9.90 3.89
C ILE A 31 11.18 -9.35 3.80
N CYS A 32 11.38 -8.24 3.07
CA CYS A 32 12.68 -7.60 2.95
C CYS A 32 13.21 -7.15 4.31
N SER A 33 12.37 -6.55 5.15
CA SER A 33 12.74 -6.11 6.50
C SER A 33 13.13 -7.28 7.41
N ILE A 34 12.41 -8.43 7.33
CA ILE A 34 12.75 -9.66 8.06
C ILE A 34 14.09 -10.22 7.58
N LYS A 35 14.33 -10.25 6.26
CA LYS A 35 15.60 -10.72 5.70
C LYS A 35 16.75 -9.79 6.11
N TYR A 36 16.51 -8.48 6.11
CA TYR A 36 17.49 -7.47 6.52
C TYR A 36 17.81 -7.55 8.03
N LYS A 37 16.83 -7.90 8.86
CA LYS A 37 17.02 -8.12 10.31
C LYS A 37 18.05 -9.20 10.62
N LYS A 38 18.31 -10.14 9.71
CA LYS A 38 19.39 -11.14 9.84
C LYS A 38 20.80 -10.55 9.70
N TYR A 39 20.94 -9.42 9.01
CA TYR A 39 22.21 -8.73 8.80
C TYR A 39 22.42 -7.60 9.81
N ASP A 40 21.37 -6.81 10.08
CA ASP A 40 21.37 -5.74 11.08
C ASP A 40 20.04 -5.75 11.83
N ALA A 41 20.05 -6.30 13.05
CA ALA A 41 18.84 -6.50 13.84
C ALA A 41 18.18 -5.16 14.26
N ALA A 42 18.98 -4.13 14.54
CA ALA A 42 18.49 -2.83 14.99
C ALA A 42 17.80 -2.06 13.85
N LYS A 43 18.44 -2.01 12.67
CA LYS A 43 17.86 -1.37 11.49
C LYS A 43 16.70 -2.18 10.92
N GLY A 44 16.85 -3.50 10.81
CA GLY A 44 15.80 -4.38 10.30
C GLY A 44 14.52 -4.33 11.14
N SER A 45 14.64 -4.23 12.47
CA SER A 45 13.45 -4.11 13.34
C SER A 45 12.75 -2.76 13.19
N LYS A 46 13.49 -1.66 12.99
CA LYS A 46 12.90 -0.33 12.68
C LYS A 46 12.15 -0.35 11.35
N LEU A 47 12.78 -0.90 10.30
CA LEU A 47 12.17 -1.04 8.97
C LEU A 47 10.90 -1.90 9.01
N LEU A 48 10.95 -3.02 9.73
CA LEU A 48 9.80 -3.91 9.91
C LEU A 48 8.64 -3.20 10.60
N ASN A 49 8.91 -2.42 11.65
CA ASN A 49 7.89 -1.65 12.35
C ASN A 49 7.24 -0.61 11.44
N ILE A 50 8.04 0.11 10.65
CA ILE A 50 7.54 1.09 9.67
C ILE A 50 6.68 0.38 8.60
N ALA A 51 7.15 -0.74 8.06
CA ALA A 51 6.41 -1.51 7.05
C ALA A 51 5.05 -1.98 7.57
N ILE A 52 4.98 -2.44 8.83
CA ILE A 52 3.72 -2.84 9.47
C ILE A 52 2.79 -1.64 9.67
N ILE A 53 3.30 -0.51 10.19
CA ILE A 53 2.48 0.70 10.40
C ILE A 53 1.87 1.17 9.08
N VAL A 54 2.68 1.25 8.02
CA VAL A 54 2.21 1.65 6.69
C VAL A 54 1.17 0.66 6.16
N ALA A 55 1.37 -0.64 6.34
CA ALA A 55 0.39 -1.66 5.94
C ALA A 55 -0.96 -1.49 6.67
N ILE A 56 -0.95 -1.22 7.98
CA ILE A 56 -2.16 -0.99 8.77
C ILE A 56 -2.91 0.26 8.29
N ILE A 57 -2.19 1.37 8.05
CA ILE A 57 -2.81 2.60 7.55
C ILE A 57 -3.51 2.34 6.22
N ILE A 58 -2.84 1.68 5.28
CA ILE A 58 -3.40 1.32 3.98
C ILE A 58 -4.64 0.43 4.14
N PHE A 59 -4.58 -0.54 5.04
CA PHE A 59 -5.70 -1.44 5.33
C PHE A 59 -6.91 -0.68 5.87
N VAL A 60 -6.71 0.23 6.84
CA VAL A 60 -7.77 1.09 7.39
C VAL A 60 -8.35 2.00 6.32
N PHE A 61 -7.53 2.60 5.46
CA PHE A 61 -8.00 3.40 4.32
C PHE A 61 -8.83 2.57 3.33
N ASN A 62 -8.42 1.34 3.05
CA ASN A 62 -9.19 0.43 2.20
C ASN A 62 -10.53 0.04 2.84
N ILE A 63 -10.56 -0.23 4.15
CA ILE A 63 -11.80 -0.50 4.89
C ILE A 63 -12.72 0.71 4.87
N MET A 64 -12.23 1.91 5.16
CA MET A 64 -13.06 3.13 5.11
C MET A 64 -13.65 3.35 3.72
N THR A 65 -12.86 3.09 2.68
CA THR A 65 -13.32 3.16 1.28
C THR A 65 -14.35 2.07 0.98
N PHE A 66 -14.14 0.84 1.45
CA PHE A 66 -15.07 -0.28 1.28
C PHE A 66 -16.41 -0.06 2.00
N LEU A 67 -16.37 0.55 3.19
CA LEU A 67 -17.54 0.90 3.98
C LEU A 67 -18.25 2.17 3.50
N GLY A 68 -17.74 2.84 2.46
CA GLY A 68 -18.34 4.07 1.91
C GLY A 68 -18.22 5.27 2.84
N LEU A 69 -17.28 5.27 3.78
CA LEU A 69 -17.03 6.37 4.74
C LEU A 69 -16.16 7.49 4.14
N ARG A 70 -16.14 7.63 2.80
CA ARG A 70 -15.33 8.61 2.06
C ARG A 70 -16.09 9.22 0.90
#